data_AF-A0A142GU22-F1
#
_entry.id   AF-A0A142GU22-F1
#
_cell.length_a   1.000
_cell.length_b   1.000
_cell.length_c   1.000
_cell.angle_alpha   90.00
_cell.angle_beta   90.00
_cell.angle_gamma   90.00
#
_symmetry.space_group_name_H-M   'P 1'
#
loop_
_entity.id
_entity.type
_entity.pdbx_description
1 polymer ?
#
loop_
_entity_poly.entity_id
_entity_poly.type
_entity_poly.pdbx_seq_one_letter_code
_entity_poly.pdbx_strand_id
1 'polypeptide(L)'
;MLVSEAKLREKFYNQNRQNGANKRSRKELKTMFNADRNKKAGVRASANVQRGSARKFNRVLDLIRSKALNEAIAILKFTPTRAARLIEKVVLSAMANAENTRNWDAENLIVHRAYVEQGPTI
;
A
#
# COMPACT_ATOMS: atom_id res chain seq x y z
N MET A 1 -3.23 8.86 14.94
CA MET A 1 -3.35 7.77 15.93
C MET A 1 -2.20 6.78 15.74
N LEU A 2 -1.15 6.83 16.56
CA LEU A 2 -0.11 5.79 16.58
C LEU A 2 -0.21 5.04 17.90
N VAL A 3 -1.03 3.99 17.95
CA VAL A 3 -0.86 2.98 19.01
C VAL A 3 0.49 2.31 18.72
N SER A 4 1.44 2.41 19.64
CA SER A 4 2.78 1.84 19.44
C SER A 4 2.68 0.34 19.16
N GLU A 5 3.52 -0.16 18.24
CA GLU A 5 3.55 -1.57 17.84
C GLU A 5 3.69 -2.52 19.04
N ALA A 6 4.41 -2.07 20.07
CA ALA A 6 4.52 -2.76 21.36
C ALA A 6 3.16 -2.90 22.08
N LYS A 7 2.34 -1.84 22.17
CA LYS A 7 1.01 -1.92 22.81
C LYS A 7 0.04 -2.85 22.07
N LEU A 8 0.10 -2.88 20.73
CA LEU A 8 -0.71 -3.79 19.91
C LEU A 8 -0.27 -5.25 20.10
N ARG A 9 1.04 -5.48 20.16
CA ARG A 9 1.62 -6.80 20.36
C ARG A 9 1.30 -7.34 21.76
N GLU A 10 1.37 -6.51 22.79
CA GLU A 10 0.99 -6.85 24.17
C GLU A 10 -0.51 -7.17 24.30
N LYS A 11 -1.40 -6.40 23.65
CA LYS A 11 -2.84 -6.74 23.58
C LYS A 11 -3.07 -8.11 22.95
N PHE A 12 -2.37 -8.42 21.85
CA PHE A 12 -2.46 -9.72 21.17
C PHE A 12 -1.93 -10.88 22.03
N TYR A 13 -0.84 -10.67 22.79
CA TYR A 13 -0.30 -11.66 23.73
C TYR A 13 -1.25 -11.92 24.91
N ASN A 14 -1.85 -10.88 25.49
CA ASN A 14 -2.74 -11.00 26.65
C ASN A 14 -4.08 -11.65 26.29
N GLN A 15 -4.61 -11.37 25.10
CA GLN A 15 -5.85 -11.99 24.60
C GLN A 15 -5.69 -13.51 24.39
N ASN A 16 -4.54 -13.97 23.89
CA ASN A 16 -4.24 -15.40 23.75
C ASN A 16 -3.96 -16.10 25.10
N ARG A 17 -3.54 -15.35 26.12
CA ARG A 17 -3.29 -15.87 27.48
C ARG A 17 -4.59 -16.16 28.24
N GLN A 18 -5.64 -15.36 28.01
CA GLN A 18 -6.95 -15.57 28.66
C GLN A 18 -7.77 -16.71 28.06
N ASN A 19 -7.50 -17.10 26.80
CA ASN A 19 -8.26 -18.14 26.09
C ASN A 19 -7.76 -19.59 26.33
N GLY A 20 -6.88 -19.81 27.30
CA GLY A 20 -6.70 -21.11 27.99
C GLY A 20 -6.21 -22.36 27.24
N ALA A 21 -6.14 -22.42 25.91
CA ALA A 21 -6.06 -23.73 25.23
C ALA A 21 -4.79 -24.06 24.43
N ASN A 22 -3.76 -23.21 24.33
CA ASN A 22 -2.49 -23.64 23.73
C ASN A 22 -1.34 -22.66 24.01
N LYS A 23 -0.23 -23.14 24.59
CA LYS A 23 1.01 -22.35 24.76
C LYS A 23 1.70 -22.19 23.40
N ARG A 24 1.14 -21.37 22.52
CA ARG A 24 1.77 -21.03 21.24
C ARG A 24 3.13 -20.41 21.49
N SER A 25 4.15 -20.89 20.78
CA SER A 25 5.51 -20.39 20.96
C SER A 25 5.55 -18.88 20.69
N ARG A 26 6.48 -18.15 21.34
CA ARG A 26 6.66 -16.70 21.14
C ARG A 26 6.88 -16.35 19.66
N LYS A 27 7.42 -17.32 18.89
CA LYS A 27 7.62 -17.30 17.44
C LYS A 27 6.29 -17.36 16.67
N GLU A 28 5.39 -18.27 17.02
CA GLU A 28 4.04 -18.35 16.43
C GLU A 28 3.20 -17.10 16.69
N LEU A 29 3.25 -16.55 17.90
CA LEU A 29 2.50 -15.34 18.22
C LEU A 29 3.02 -14.13 17.43
N LYS A 30 4.33 -14.09 17.14
CA LYS A 30 4.93 -13.07 16.27
C LYS A 30 4.51 -13.24 14.81
N THR A 31 4.45 -14.47 14.31
CA THR A 31 4.01 -14.74 12.93
C THR A 31 2.53 -14.44 12.74
N MET A 32 1.67 -14.79 13.71
CA MET A 32 0.24 -14.48 13.67
C MET A 32 -0.04 -12.98 13.72
N PHE A 33 0.67 -12.22 14.56
CA PHE A 33 0.56 -10.76 14.59
C PHE A 33 0.94 -10.14 13.25
N ASN A 34 2.02 -10.62 12.63
CA ASN A 34 2.43 -10.15 11.31
C ASN A 34 1.44 -10.55 10.22
N ALA A 35 0.82 -11.74 10.30
CA ALA A 35 -0.20 -12.19 9.36
C ALA A 35 -1.47 -11.33 9.45
N ASP A 36 -1.96 -11.05 10.66
CA ASP A 36 -3.16 -10.23 10.87
C ASP A 36 -2.93 -8.76 10.46
N ARG A 37 -1.73 -8.24 10.78
CA ARG A 37 -1.29 -6.92 10.31
C ARG A 37 -1.18 -6.88 8.79
N ASN A 38 -0.62 -7.92 8.17
CA ASN A 38 -0.50 -8.01 6.73
C ASN A 38 -1.89 -8.08 6.10
N LYS A 39 -2.85 -8.83 6.65
CA LYS A 39 -4.24 -8.89 6.17
C LYS A 39 -4.94 -7.53 6.14
N LYS A 40 -4.68 -6.68 7.15
CA LYS A 40 -5.17 -5.29 7.20
C LYS A 40 -4.32 -4.27 6.43
N ALA A 41 -3.11 -4.64 6.02
CA ALA A 41 -2.25 -3.75 5.24
C ALA A 41 -2.81 -3.60 3.82
N GLY A 42 -2.81 -2.37 3.30
CA GLY A 42 -3.17 -2.09 1.92
C GLY A 42 -2.21 -2.73 0.91
N VAL A 43 -2.53 -2.60 -0.37
CA VAL A 43 -1.65 -3.02 -1.47
C VAL A 43 -0.68 -1.89 -1.82
N ARG A 44 0.52 -2.25 -2.25
CA ARG A 44 1.54 -1.29 -2.70
C ARG A 44 2.10 -1.71 -4.04
N ALA A 45 2.46 -0.73 -4.85
CA ALA A 45 3.29 -0.90 -6.04
C ALA A 45 4.26 0.29 -6.12
N SER A 46 5.45 0.06 -6.66
CA SER A 46 6.51 1.07 -6.75
C SER A 46 7.36 0.80 -7.98
N ALA A 47 7.74 1.85 -8.69
CA ALA A 47 8.73 1.78 -9.76
C ALA A 47 10.01 2.52 -9.35
N ASN A 48 11.13 1.81 -9.34
CA ASN A 48 12.43 2.37 -9.00
C ASN A 48 13.10 2.95 -10.26
N VAL A 49 13.98 3.93 -10.06
CA VAL A 49 14.89 4.49 -11.08
C VAL A 49 14.15 4.99 -12.34
N GLN A 50 13.13 5.83 -12.14
CA GLN A 50 12.42 6.46 -13.25
C GLN A 50 13.10 7.76 -13.68
N ARG A 51 13.32 7.92 -14.99
CA ARG A 51 13.91 9.14 -15.55
C ARG A 51 12.92 10.29 -15.50
N GLY A 52 13.25 11.32 -14.71
CA GLY A 52 12.53 12.59 -14.65
C GLY A 52 12.68 13.25 -13.29
N SER A 53 12.29 14.52 -13.20
CA SER A 53 12.32 15.26 -11.93
C SER A 53 11.14 14.87 -11.05
N ALA A 54 11.41 14.63 -9.76
CA ALA A 54 10.39 14.36 -8.73
C ALA A 54 9.24 15.40 -8.76
N ARG A 55 9.56 16.68 -9.01
CA ARG A 55 8.56 17.75 -9.10
C ARG A 55 7.51 17.52 -10.20
N LYS A 56 7.93 17.01 -11.37
CA LYS A 56 7.02 16.73 -12.49
C LYS A 56 6.10 15.55 -12.19
N PHE A 57 6.60 14.54 -11.48
CA PHE A 57 5.79 13.41 -11.03
C PHE A 57 4.80 13.83 -9.93
N ASN A 58 5.25 14.60 -8.95
CA ASN A 58 4.39 15.07 -7.86
C ASN A 58 3.14 15.80 -8.38
N ARG A 59 3.28 16.67 -9.38
CA ARG A 59 2.15 17.40 -9.97
C ARG A 59 1.06 16.47 -10.56
N VAL A 60 1.45 15.29 -11.04
CA VAL A 60 0.50 14.28 -11.53
C VAL A 60 -0.04 13.43 -10.40
N LEU A 61 0.80 13.08 -9.42
CA LEU A 61 0.37 12.34 -8.22
C LEU A 61 -0.69 13.11 -7.43
N ASP A 62 -0.60 14.44 -7.36
CA ASP A 62 -1.59 15.30 -6.73
C ASP A 62 -2.99 15.12 -7.33
N LEU A 63 -3.10 14.79 -8.62
CA LEU A 63 -4.38 14.61 -9.31
C LEU A 63 -5.11 13.32 -8.91
N ILE A 64 -4.38 12.30 -8.45
CA ILE A 64 -4.93 10.96 -8.19
C ILE A 64 -5.06 10.63 -6.71
N ARG A 65 -4.49 11.44 -5.82
CA ARG A 65 -4.59 11.21 -4.37
C ARG A 65 -6.04 11.28 -3.92
N SER A 66 -6.44 10.36 -3.05
CA SER A 66 -7.78 10.25 -2.47
C SER A 66 -8.89 9.98 -3.49
N LYS A 67 -8.56 9.59 -4.72
CA LYS A 67 -9.56 9.20 -5.73
C LYS A 67 -9.80 7.70 -5.73
N ALA A 68 -10.96 7.30 -6.26
CA ALA A 68 -11.24 5.91 -6.58
C ALA A 68 -10.23 5.40 -7.63
N LEU A 69 -9.90 4.11 -7.58
CA LEU A 69 -8.88 3.53 -8.44
C LEU A 69 -9.21 3.72 -9.93
N ASN A 70 -10.45 3.45 -10.32
CA ASN A 70 -10.93 3.60 -11.69
C ASN A 70 -10.90 5.05 -12.18
N GLU A 71 -11.28 5.99 -11.32
CA GLU A 71 -11.20 7.42 -11.62
C GLU A 71 -9.74 7.86 -11.80
N ALA A 72 -8.85 7.40 -10.94
CA ALA A 72 -7.41 7.68 -11.05
C ALA A 72 -6.82 7.16 -12.36
N ILE A 73 -7.18 5.94 -12.79
CA ILE A 73 -6.74 5.37 -14.07
C ILE A 73 -7.25 6.23 -15.23
N ALA A 74 -8.52 6.64 -15.22
CA ALA A 74 -9.08 7.50 -16.25
C ALA A 74 -8.34 8.85 -16.35
N ILE A 75 -8.07 9.51 -15.21
CA ILE A 75 -7.32 10.77 -15.17
C ILE A 75 -5.92 10.60 -15.76
N LEU A 76 -5.21 9.54 -15.37
CA LEU A 76 -3.85 9.28 -15.85
C LEU A 76 -3.82 9.02 -17.36
N LYS A 77 -4.79 8.27 -17.88
CA LYS A 77 -4.90 7.94 -19.31
C LYS A 77 -5.07 9.17 -20.20
N PHE A 78 -5.82 10.17 -19.74
CA PHE A 78 -6.07 11.40 -20.50
C PHE A 78 -5.15 12.57 -20.15
N THR A 79 -4.24 12.40 -19.19
CA THR A 79 -3.26 13.45 -18.84
C THR A 79 -2.09 13.43 -19.84
N PRO A 80 -1.84 14.51 -20.61
CA PRO A 80 -0.85 14.53 -21.69
C PRO A 80 0.58 14.74 -21.18
N THR A 81 1.03 13.96 -20.19
CA THR A 81 2.39 14.03 -19.66
C THR A 81 3.07 12.66 -19.67
N ARG A 82 4.40 12.65 -19.82
CA ARG A 82 5.19 11.41 -19.70
C ARG A 82 5.07 10.79 -18.30
N ALA A 83 5.00 11.63 -17.27
CA ALA A 83 4.85 11.17 -15.89
C ALA A 83 3.55 10.40 -15.68
N ALA A 84 2.44 10.85 -16.27
CA ALA A 84 1.15 10.15 -16.18
C ALA A 84 1.22 8.72 -16.71
N ARG A 85 1.80 8.50 -17.90
CA ARG A 85 1.98 7.14 -18.46
C ARG A 85 2.82 6.21 -17.59
N LEU A 86 3.82 6.76 -16.89
CA LEU A 86 4.66 5.97 -15.98
C LEU A 86 3.93 5.64 -14.68
N ILE A 87 3.19 6.60 -14.13
CA ILE A 87 2.36 6.41 -12.94
C ILE A 87 1.22 5.43 -13.22
N GLU A 88 0.58 5.51 -14.40
CA GLU A 88 -0.46 4.60 -14.86
C GLU A 88 -0.01 3.14 -14.76
N LYS A 89 1.19 2.81 -15.25
CA LYS A 89 1.75 1.46 -15.14
C LYS A 89 1.88 0.98 -13.70
N VAL A 90 2.28 1.87 -12.79
CA VAL A 90 2.40 1.55 -11.35
C VAL A 90 1.03 1.32 -10.73
N VAL A 91 0.03 2.13 -11.08
CA VAL A 91 -1.34 1.99 -10.61
C VAL A 91 -1.96 0.69 -11.11
N LEU A 92 -1.78 0.35 -12.39
CA LEU A 92 -2.22 -0.93 -12.95
C LEU A 92 -1.54 -2.12 -12.27
N SER A 93 -0.26 -2.01 -11.93
CA SER A 93 0.43 -3.02 -11.14
C SER A 93 -0.14 -3.15 -9.72
N ALA A 94 -0.53 -2.03 -9.09
CA ALA A 94 -1.20 -2.06 -7.78
C ALA A 94 -2.56 -2.76 -7.86
N MET A 95 -3.34 -2.50 -8.91
CA MET A 95 -4.62 -3.16 -9.19
C MET A 95 -4.43 -4.68 -9.33
N ALA A 96 -3.49 -5.11 -10.18
CA ALA A 96 -3.18 -6.53 -10.37
C ALA A 96 -2.71 -7.22 -9.09
N ASN A 97 -1.96 -6.52 -8.22
CA ASN A 97 -1.57 -7.04 -6.91
C ASN A 97 -2.78 -7.20 -5.98
N ALA A 98 -3.74 -6.28 -6.03
CA ALA A 98 -4.95 -6.36 -5.23
C ALA A 98 -5.84 -7.54 -5.63
N GLU A 99 -6.02 -7.75 -6.93
CA GLU A 99 -6.81 -8.86 -7.47
C GLU A 99 -6.12 -10.20 -7.23
N ASN A 100 -4.86 -10.36 -7.63
CA ASN A 100 -4.20 -11.67 -7.63
C ASN A 100 -3.69 -12.12 -6.25
N THR A 101 -3.18 -11.19 -5.43
CA THR A 101 -2.58 -11.55 -4.13
C THR A 101 -3.59 -11.48 -2.99
N ARG A 102 -4.60 -10.61 -3.10
CA ARG A 102 -5.56 -10.37 -2.01
C ARG A 102 -7.01 -10.65 -2.36
N ASN A 103 -7.32 -10.97 -3.63
CA ASN A 103 -8.68 -11.16 -4.11
C ASN A 103 -9.59 -9.99 -3.73
N TRP A 104 -9.04 -8.77 -3.76
CA TRP A 104 -9.80 -7.55 -3.53
C TRP A 104 -10.41 -7.08 -4.84
N ASP A 105 -11.66 -6.61 -4.75
CA ASP A 105 -12.36 -6.03 -5.88
C ASP A 105 -11.85 -4.61 -6.16
N ALA A 106 -11.44 -4.37 -7.42
CA ALA A 106 -10.82 -3.13 -7.86
C ALA A 106 -11.76 -1.91 -7.77
N GLU A 107 -13.07 -2.12 -7.91
CA GLU A 107 -14.09 -1.06 -7.85
C GLU A 107 -14.11 -0.34 -6.49
N ASN A 108 -13.78 -1.07 -5.43
CA ASN A 108 -13.83 -0.56 -4.05
C ASN A 108 -12.48 -0.01 -3.55
N LEU A 109 -11.47 0.05 -4.42
CA LEU A 109 -10.13 0.52 -4.04
C LEU A 109 -9.98 2.03 -4.20
N ILE A 110 -9.27 2.63 -3.25
CA ILE A 110 -8.94 4.06 -3.24
C ILE A 110 -7.43 4.27 -3.17
N VAL A 111 -6.95 5.32 -3.82
CA VAL A 111 -5.53 5.72 -3.74
C VAL A 111 -5.29 6.46 -2.43
N HIS A 112 -4.90 5.72 -1.39
CA HIS A 112 -4.69 6.29 -0.06
C HIS A 112 -3.41 7.14 0.06
N ARG A 113 -2.27 6.65 -0.46
CA ARG A 113 -0.99 7.36 -0.44
C ARG A 113 -0.27 7.17 -1.76
N ALA A 114 0.19 8.27 -2.34
CA ALA A 114 0.99 8.28 -3.56
C ALA A 114 2.05 9.38 -3.46
N TYR A 115 3.32 8.99 -3.53
CA TYR A 115 4.46 9.87 -3.34
C TYR A 115 5.60 9.49 -4.28
N VAL A 116 6.51 10.43 -4.50
CA VAL A 116 7.76 10.22 -5.25
C VAL A 116 8.90 10.79 -4.43
N GLU A 117 10.02 10.10 -4.45
CA GLU A 117 11.25 10.50 -3.78
C GLU A 117 12.30 10.89 -4.83
N GLN A 118 13.26 11.71 -4.41
CA GLN A 118 14.37 12.09 -5.30
C GLN A 118 15.25 10.88 -5.55
N GLY A 119 15.43 10.54 -6.83
CA GLY A 119 16.31 9.44 -7.25
C GLY A 119 17.79 9.86 -7.31
N PRO A 120 18.68 8.89 -7.60
CA PRO A 120 20.10 9.16 -7.81
C PRO A 120 20.30 10.21 -8.91
N THR A 121 21.09 11.25 -8.59
CA THR A 121 21.46 12.31 -9.52
C THR A 121 22.94 12.14 -9.86
N ILE A 122 23.29 12.23 -11.14
CA ILE A 122 24.66 12.11 -11.66
C ILE A 122 25.16 13.51 -11.94
#